data_AF-A0A075GNM8-F1
#
_entry.id   AF-A0A075GNM8-F1
#
_cell.length_a   1.000
_cell.length_b   1.000
_cell.length_c   1.000
_cell.angle_alpha   90.00
_cell.angle_beta   90.00
_cell.angle_gamma   90.00
#
_symmetry.space_group_name_H-M   'P 1'
#
loop_
_entity.id
_entity.type
_entity.pdbx_description
1 polymer ?
#
loop_
_entity_poly.entity_id
_entity_poly.type
_entity_poly.pdbx_seq_one_letter_code
_entity_poly.pdbx_strand_id
1 'polypeptide(L)'
;MVEVTFRDLLSISIVMGIMSGTMATMLGYFSAGMDGDPLASVKFGAYFGAGVTSLTLIYGGWRLIELKRGRGTRTHVDKVANLRDLLAPLDAYAAGLPWSSEKAWRTSTHIRQERGTLTLDLHDMDLQGSRRILDLIIENRPIIGRIRIITGRGKNSPDRPVLRPMVYERLTPIAKALDWQIVAKLGSITLRPLGKRPTVKVWLVRFLFLVGPFSIALALSFEELAGSGAREQGRIFGAAAGVVLTGLLASYRNRV
;
A
#
# COMPACT_ATOMS: atom_id res chain seq x y z
N MET A 1 -6.97 6.10 12.77
CA MET A 1 -5.84 6.77 12.08
C MET A 1 -6.17 8.24 12.08
N VAL A 2 -5.28 9.09 12.59
CA VAL A 2 -5.46 10.55 12.54
C VAL A 2 -5.35 10.98 11.08
N GLU A 3 -6.34 11.73 10.59
CA GLU A 3 -6.34 12.21 9.22
C GLU A 3 -5.49 13.48 9.11
N VAL A 4 -4.55 13.50 8.17
CA VAL A 4 -3.73 14.69 7.89
C VAL A 4 -4.63 15.74 7.24
N THR A 5 -4.79 16.87 7.90
CA THR A 5 -5.55 18.02 7.40
C THR A 5 -4.65 18.96 6.59
N PHE A 6 -5.25 19.93 5.88
CA PHE A 6 -4.48 20.99 5.22
C PHE A 6 -3.67 21.84 6.20
N ARG A 7 -4.16 21.99 7.44
CA ARG A 7 -3.44 22.67 8.52
C ARG A 7 -2.19 21.90 8.94
N ASP A 8 -2.31 20.57 9.02
CA ASP A 8 -1.16 19.70 9.31
C ASP A 8 -0.14 19.75 8.19
N LEU A 9 -0.59 19.74 6.92
CA LEU A 9 0.30 19.88 5.77
C LEU A 9 1.07 21.22 5.80
N LEU A 10 0.39 22.32 6.09
CA LEU A 10 1.02 23.63 6.20
C LEU A 10 2.09 23.63 7.29
N SER A 11 1.75 23.08 8.47
CA SER A 11 2.68 22.98 9.61
C SER A 11 3.90 22.13 9.26
N ILE A 12 3.70 20.95 8.65
CA ILE A 12 4.79 20.08 8.20
C ILE A 12 5.67 20.78 7.19
N SER A 13 5.08 21.51 6.24
CA SER A 13 5.83 22.18 5.17
C SER A 13 6.70 23.30 5.72
N ILE A 14 6.19 24.09 6.67
CA ILE A 14 6.96 25.14 7.35
C ILE A 14 8.10 24.52 8.16
N VAL A 15 7.84 23.48 8.95
CA VAL A 15 8.86 22.82 9.76
C VAL A 15 9.96 22.23 8.87
N MET A 16 9.59 21.53 7.80
CA MET A 16 10.55 20.99 6.83
C MET A 16 11.37 22.10 6.17
N GLY A 17 10.74 23.20 5.78
CA GLY A 17 11.43 24.36 5.23
C GLY A 17 12.44 24.99 6.18
N ILE A 18 12.06 25.17 7.46
CA ILE A 18 12.97 25.70 8.49
C ILE A 18 14.15 24.74 8.69
N MET A 19 13.89 23.43 8.85
CA MET A 19 14.96 22.45 9.04
C MET A 19 15.93 22.41 7.84
N SER A 20 15.40 22.36 6.62
CA SER A 20 16.21 22.37 5.40
C SER A 20 16.96 23.70 5.22
N GLY A 21 16.34 24.83 5.54
CA GLY A 21 16.96 26.15 5.46
C GLY A 21 18.08 26.33 6.46
N THR A 22 17.92 25.86 7.71
CA THR A 22 18.97 25.86 8.73
C THR A 22 20.15 24.98 8.29
N MET A 23 19.89 23.78 7.79
CA MET A 23 20.93 22.89 7.26
C MET A 23 21.68 23.52 6.08
N ALA A 24 20.97 24.11 5.12
CA ALA A 24 21.57 24.79 3.98
C ALA A 24 22.38 26.03 4.39
N THR A 25 21.93 26.76 5.43
CA THR A 25 22.67 27.87 6.01
C THR A 25 24.00 27.39 6.59
N MET A 26 23.96 26.33 7.43
CA MET A 26 25.16 25.75 8.04
C MET A 26 26.15 25.25 6.99
N LEU A 27 25.66 24.55 5.96
CA LEU A 27 26.48 24.12 4.83
C LEU A 27 27.09 25.31 4.07
N GLY A 28 26.32 26.39 3.86
CA GLY A 28 26.82 27.64 3.29
C GLY A 28 28.00 28.19 4.08
N TYR A 29 27.85 28.33 5.40
CA TYR A 29 28.93 28.78 6.30
C TYR A 29 30.16 27.88 6.25
N PHE A 30 29.99 26.56 6.34
CA PHE A 30 31.12 25.64 6.30
C PHE A 30 31.82 25.62 4.95
N SER A 31 31.09 25.79 3.86
CA SER A 31 31.66 25.84 2.50
C SER A 31 32.44 27.13 2.22
N ALA A 32 31.99 28.26 2.76
CA ALA A 32 32.62 29.56 2.57
C ALA A 32 33.79 29.82 3.53
N GLY A 33 33.89 29.02 4.61
CA GLY A 33 34.85 29.26 5.70
C GLY A 33 34.44 30.42 6.61
N MET A 34 35.15 30.60 7.73
CA MET A 34 34.83 31.65 8.72
C MET A 34 35.01 33.08 8.20
N ASP A 35 35.65 33.26 7.04
CA ASP A 35 35.89 34.55 6.39
C ASP A 35 34.81 34.93 5.35
N GLY A 36 33.87 34.02 5.06
CA GLY A 36 32.79 34.26 4.10
C GLY A 36 31.67 35.14 4.67
N ASP A 37 30.91 35.82 3.79
CA ASP A 37 29.77 36.67 4.19
C ASP A 37 28.68 35.84 4.92
N PRO A 38 28.49 36.04 6.23
CA PRO A 38 27.47 35.34 7.02
C PRO A 38 26.06 35.52 6.45
N LEU A 39 25.78 36.71 5.91
CA LEU A 39 24.47 37.06 5.39
C LEU A 39 24.16 36.33 4.09
N ALA A 40 25.16 36.05 3.26
CA ALA A 40 25.00 35.28 2.03
C ALA A 40 24.55 33.84 2.32
N SER A 41 25.14 33.20 3.35
CA SER A 41 24.77 31.86 3.79
C SER A 41 23.34 31.80 4.35
N VAL A 42 22.93 32.82 5.12
CA VAL A 42 21.55 32.95 5.62
C VAL A 42 20.56 33.15 4.48
N LYS A 43 20.89 34.00 3.49
CA LYS A 43 20.05 34.20 2.28
C LYS A 43 19.89 32.90 1.50
N PHE A 44 20.98 32.17 1.27
CA PHE A 44 20.96 30.88 0.59
C PHE A 44 20.05 29.89 1.33
N GLY A 45 20.22 29.74 2.65
CA GLY A 45 19.36 28.88 3.46
C GLY A 45 17.89 29.31 3.45
N ALA A 46 17.60 30.61 3.50
CA ALA A 46 16.23 31.13 3.40
C ALA A 46 15.58 30.78 2.06
N TYR A 47 16.28 30.98 0.94
CA TYR A 47 15.78 30.59 -0.39
C TYR A 47 15.55 29.07 -0.50
N PHE A 48 16.50 28.28 0.00
CA PHE A 48 16.37 26.82 -0.02
C PHE A 48 15.20 26.34 0.83
N GLY A 49 15.06 26.85 2.06
CA GLY A 49 13.96 26.53 2.97
C GLY A 49 12.59 26.94 2.42
N ALA A 50 12.50 28.14 1.81
CA ALA A 50 11.27 28.59 1.13
C ALA A 50 10.93 27.68 -0.07
N GLY A 51 11.93 27.24 -0.84
CA GLY A 51 11.76 26.28 -1.92
C GLY A 51 11.21 24.93 -1.44
N VAL A 52 11.81 24.36 -0.39
CA VAL A 52 11.34 23.10 0.22
C VAL A 52 9.92 23.24 0.77
N THR A 53 9.61 24.35 1.44
CA THR A 53 8.25 24.66 1.94
C THR A 53 7.24 24.64 0.80
N SER A 54 7.56 25.35 -0.29
CA SER A 54 6.68 25.49 -1.46
C SER A 54 6.46 24.16 -2.16
N LEU A 55 7.53 23.38 -2.39
CA LEU A 55 7.44 22.05 -3.01
C LEU A 55 6.59 21.10 -2.16
N THR A 56 6.79 21.10 -0.84
CA THR A 56 6.03 20.25 0.08
C THR A 56 4.55 20.63 0.10
N LEU A 57 4.24 21.93 0.12
CA LEU A 57 2.87 22.43 0.03
C LEU A 57 2.19 22.05 -1.28
N ILE A 58 2.85 22.26 -2.43
CA ILE A 58 2.29 21.98 -3.75
C ILE A 58 2.02 20.48 -3.89
N TYR A 59 3.04 19.64 -3.64
CA TYR A 59 2.90 18.20 -3.80
C TYR A 59 1.96 17.58 -2.76
N GLY A 60 2.10 17.96 -1.49
CA GLY A 60 1.24 17.49 -0.42
C GLY A 60 -0.21 17.96 -0.60
N GLY A 61 -0.41 19.19 -1.09
CA GLY A 61 -1.71 19.77 -1.38
C GLY A 61 -2.41 19.04 -2.52
N TRP A 62 -1.69 18.84 -3.64
CA TRP A 62 -2.15 18.00 -4.75
C TRP A 62 -2.57 16.61 -4.25
N ARG A 63 -1.74 15.98 -3.41
CA ARG A 63 -2.02 14.66 -2.85
C ARG A 63 -3.25 14.63 -1.94
N LEU A 64 -3.42 15.64 -1.08
CA LEU A 64 -4.61 15.76 -0.23
C LEU A 64 -5.88 15.94 -1.07
N ILE A 65 -5.81 16.72 -2.14
CA ILE A 65 -6.92 16.90 -3.08
C ILE A 65 -7.25 15.58 -3.78
N GLU A 66 -6.25 14.84 -4.28
CA GLU A 66 -6.47 13.51 -4.87
C GLU A 66 -7.16 12.56 -3.89
N LEU A 67 -6.69 12.52 -2.64
CA LEU A 67 -7.26 11.66 -1.60
C LEU A 67 -8.71 12.04 -1.29
N LYS A 68 -9.02 13.35 -1.21
CA LYS A 68 -10.38 13.83 -0.98
C LYS A 68 -11.30 13.60 -2.19
N ARG A 69 -10.83 13.83 -3.42
CA ARG A 69 -11.58 13.55 -4.66
C ARG A 69 -11.88 12.05 -4.81
N GLY A 70 -10.91 11.18 -4.50
CA GLY A 70 -11.10 9.73 -4.50
C GLY A 70 -12.02 9.21 -3.38
N ARG A 71 -12.28 10.02 -2.34
CA ARG A 71 -13.27 9.71 -1.30
C ARG A 71 -14.68 10.15 -1.66
N GLY A 72 -14.85 11.28 -2.36
CA GLY A 72 -16.18 11.74 -2.79
C GLY A 72 -16.92 10.77 -3.73
N THR A 73 -16.17 9.87 -4.39
CA THR A 73 -16.72 8.79 -5.23
C THR A 73 -16.96 7.48 -4.48
N ARG A 74 -16.59 7.38 -3.20
CA ARG A 74 -16.89 6.22 -2.36
C ARG A 74 -18.27 6.42 -1.75
N THR A 75 -19.31 5.99 -2.46
CA THR A 75 -20.51 5.51 -1.79
C THR A 75 -20.05 4.54 -0.71
N HIS A 76 -20.55 4.68 0.52
CA HIS A 76 -20.33 3.71 1.58
C HIS A 76 -21.09 2.43 1.20
N VAL A 77 -20.52 1.68 0.27
CA VAL A 77 -21.10 0.43 -0.20
C VAL A 77 -21.02 -0.55 0.96
N ASP A 78 -22.17 -1.02 1.42
CA ASP A 78 -22.25 -2.09 2.39
C ASP A 78 -21.68 -3.37 1.75
N LYS A 79 -20.40 -3.60 1.98
CA LYS A 79 -19.67 -4.74 1.42
C LYS A 79 -20.20 -6.07 1.94
N VAL A 80 -20.81 -6.07 3.12
CA VAL A 80 -21.42 -7.29 3.69
C VAL A 80 -22.70 -7.59 2.94
N ALA A 81 -23.59 -6.60 2.77
CA ALA A 81 -24.81 -6.76 1.99
C ALA A 81 -24.50 -7.22 0.56
N ASN A 82 -23.58 -6.55 -0.14
CA ASN A 82 -23.21 -6.94 -1.50
C ASN A 82 -22.65 -8.37 -1.61
N LEU A 83 -21.84 -8.81 -0.65
CA LEU A 83 -21.32 -10.18 -0.67
C LEU A 83 -22.41 -11.20 -0.31
N ARG A 84 -23.36 -10.84 0.55
CA ARG A 84 -24.53 -11.68 0.85
C ARG A 84 -25.40 -11.84 -0.39
N ASP A 85 -25.71 -10.74 -1.08
CA ASP A 85 -26.50 -10.77 -2.31
C ASP A 85 -25.81 -11.61 -3.40
N LEU A 86 -24.49 -11.45 -3.55
CA LEU A 86 -23.69 -12.23 -4.49
C LEU A 86 -23.74 -13.74 -4.21
N LEU A 87 -23.74 -14.13 -2.92
CA LEU A 87 -23.68 -15.53 -2.50
C LEU A 87 -25.05 -16.12 -2.13
N ALA A 88 -26.13 -15.33 -2.18
CA ALA A 88 -27.49 -15.74 -1.82
C ALA A 88 -27.96 -17.01 -2.56
N PRO A 89 -27.64 -17.24 -3.86
CA PRO A 89 -28.03 -18.47 -4.54
C PRO A 89 -27.46 -19.75 -3.89
N LEU A 90 -26.38 -19.64 -3.10
CA LEU A 90 -25.76 -20.79 -2.43
C LEU A 90 -26.40 -21.15 -1.09
N ASP A 91 -27.29 -20.31 -0.56
CA ASP A 91 -28.07 -20.64 0.64
C ASP A 91 -29.01 -21.83 0.36
N ALA A 92 -29.64 -21.86 -0.84
CA ALA A 92 -30.48 -22.97 -1.26
C ALA A 92 -29.68 -24.27 -1.47
N TYR A 93 -28.47 -24.15 -2.02
CA TYR A 93 -27.57 -25.29 -2.16
C TYR A 93 -27.15 -25.84 -0.78
N ALA A 94 -26.77 -24.96 0.14
CA ALA A 94 -26.38 -25.34 1.50
C ALA A 94 -27.51 -26.01 2.28
N ALA A 95 -28.76 -25.59 2.06
CA ALA A 95 -29.93 -26.19 2.67
C ALA A 95 -30.19 -27.64 2.20
N GLY A 96 -29.62 -28.06 1.08
CA GLY A 96 -29.69 -29.43 0.57
C GLY A 96 -28.62 -30.38 1.13
N LEU A 97 -27.68 -29.89 1.93
CA LEU A 97 -26.60 -30.72 2.48
C LEU A 97 -27.09 -31.66 3.60
N PRO A 98 -26.49 -32.84 3.80
CA PRO A 98 -26.96 -33.82 4.79
C PRO A 98 -26.95 -33.31 6.24
N TRP A 99 -26.03 -32.41 6.58
CA TRP A 99 -25.87 -31.80 7.91
C TRP A 99 -26.58 -30.44 8.06
N SER A 100 -27.34 -30.03 7.05
CA SER A 100 -28.02 -28.72 7.04
C SER A 100 -29.08 -28.58 8.13
N SER A 101 -29.64 -29.71 8.60
CA SER A 101 -30.62 -29.76 9.70
C SER A 101 -30.04 -29.31 11.04
N GLU A 102 -28.76 -29.60 11.29
CA GLU A 102 -28.07 -29.18 12.51
C GLU A 102 -27.46 -27.79 12.33
N LYS A 103 -26.75 -27.58 11.21
CA LYS A 103 -25.98 -26.36 10.98
C LYS A 103 -25.83 -26.08 9.49
N ALA A 104 -26.83 -25.40 8.92
CA ALA A 104 -26.76 -24.92 7.55
C ALA A 104 -25.82 -23.72 7.41
N TRP A 105 -24.96 -23.76 6.40
CA TRP A 105 -24.27 -22.56 5.93
C TRP A 105 -25.30 -21.53 5.42
N ARG A 106 -25.15 -20.27 5.84
CA ARG A 106 -26.00 -19.17 5.41
C ARG A 106 -25.20 -17.90 5.22
N THR A 107 -25.51 -17.13 4.18
CA THR A 107 -24.94 -15.80 3.95
C THR A 107 -25.10 -14.86 5.16
N SER A 108 -26.20 -14.97 5.90
CA SER A 108 -26.47 -14.15 7.08
C SER A 108 -25.56 -14.44 8.28
N THR A 109 -25.12 -15.69 8.45
CA THR A 109 -24.31 -16.13 9.61
C THR A 109 -22.82 -16.27 9.30
N HIS A 110 -22.49 -16.64 8.06
CA HIS A 110 -21.12 -16.96 7.63
C HIS A 110 -20.43 -15.78 6.92
N ILE A 111 -21.16 -14.70 6.62
CA ILE A 111 -20.57 -13.46 6.09
C ILE A 111 -20.76 -12.35 7.11
N ARG A 112 -19.64 -11.79 7.55
CA ARG A 112 -19.59 -10.76 8.59
C ARG A 112 -18.41 -9.83 8.42
N GLN A 113 -18.47 -8.67 9.05
CA GLN A 113 -17.33 -7.75 9.12
C GLN A 113 -16.67 -7.84 10.49
N GLU A 114 -15.41 -8.29 10.54
CA GLU A 114 -14.63 -8.40 11.77
C GLU A 114 -13.49 -7.38 11.76
N ARG A 115 -13.49 -6.45 12.73
CA ARG A 115 -12.43 -5.42 12.87
C ARG A 115 -12.15 -4.69 11.55
N GLY A 116 -13.21 -4.36 10.80
CA GLY A 116 -13.13 -3.67 9.50
C GLY A 116 -12.68 -4.55 8.31
N THR A 117 -12.53 -5.86 8.49
CA THR A 117 -12.22 -6.81 7.40
C THR A 117 -13.46 -7.64 7.09
N LEU A 118 -13.82 -7.75 5.80
CA LEU A 118 -14.87 -8.65 5.36
C LEU A 118 -14.41 -10.10 5.58
N THR A 119 -15.18 -10.88 6.31
CA THR A 119 -14.89 -12.26 6.67
C THR A 119 -15.98 -13.15 6.10
N LEU A 120 -15.54 -14.16 5.37
CA LEU A 120 -16.34 -15.26 4.86
C LEU A 120 -15.90 -16.54 5.57
N ASP A 121 -16.85 -17.23 6.16
CA ASP A 121 -16.64 -18.51 6.81
C ASP A 121 -17.10 -19.64 5.90
N LEU A 122 -16.21 -20.58 5.57
CA LEU A 122 -16.54 -21.75 4.74
C LEU A 122 -16.90 -22.98 5.60
N HIS A 123 -16.93 -22.87 6.93
CA HIS A 123 -17.47 -23.95 7.77
C HIS A 123 -18.89 -24.31 7.34
N ASP A 124 -19.30 -25.56 7.55
CA ASP A 124 -20.64 -26.05 7.23
C ASP A 124 -20.99 -26.10 5.72
N MET A 125 -20.05 -25.68 4.85
CA MET A 125 -20.12 -25.86 3.40
C MET A 125 -19.28 -27.07 2.99
N ASP A 126 -19.74 -27.80 1.96
CA ASP A 126 -18.98 -28.89 1.35
C ASP A 126 -17.87 -28.36 0.41
N LEU A 127 -17.08 -29.27 -0.17
CA LEU A 127 -15.98 -28.90 -1.06
C LEU A 127 -16.48 -28.26 -2.36
N GLN A 128 -17.59 -28.75 -2.91
CA GLN A 128 -18.15 -28.26 -4.18
C GLN A 128 -18.73 -26.85 -4.03
N GLY A 129 -19.56 -26.61 -3.01
CA GLY A 129 -20.10 -25.30 -2.69
C GLY A 129 -19.00 -24.32 -2.32
N SER A 130 -17.99 -24.74 -1.55
CA SER A 130 -16.82 -23.91 -1.25
C SER A 130 -16.07 -23.47 -2.51
N ARG A 131 -15.90 -24.38 -3.49
CA ARG A 131 -15.28 -24.03 -4.78
C ARG A 131 -16.10 -22.99 -5.54
N ARG A 132 -17.43 -23.15 -5.61
CA ARG A 132 -18.34 -22.18 -6.25
C ARG A 132 -18.27 -20.81 -5.57
N ILE A 133 -18.22 -20.76 -4.24
CA ILE A 133 -18.03 -19.51 -3.48
C ILE A 133 -16.74 -18.82 -3.90
N LEU A 134 -15.62 -19.55 -3.97
CA LEU A 134 -14.34 -18.98 -4.37
C LEU A 134 -14.38 -18.43 -5.80
N ASP A 135 -15.02 -19.14 -6.72
CA ASP A 135 -15.14 -18.71 -8.12
C ASP A 135 -15.94 -17.39 -8.23
N LEU A 136 -17.08 -17.28 -7.53
CA LEU A 136 -17.85 -16.03 -7.46
C LEU A 136 -17.03 -14.88 -6.86
N ILE A 137 -16.19 -15.15 -5.86
CA ILE A 137 -15.30 -14.14 -5.26
C ILE A 137 -14.23 -13.66 -6.25
N ILE A 138 -13.67 -14.60 -7.02
CA ILE A 138 -12.65 -14.32 -8.02
C ILE A 138 -13.24 -13.47 -9.15
N GLU A 139 -14.42 -13.81 -9.65
CA GLU A 139 -15.12 -13.09 -10.70
C GLU A 139 -15.51 -11.67 -10.26
N ASN A 140 -15.95 -11.52 -9.01
CA ASN A 140 -16.41 -10.24 -8.45
C ASN A 140 -15.34 -9.50 -7.64
N ARG A 141 -14.06 -9.79 -7.91
CA ARG A 141 -12.88 -9.21 -7.26
C ARG A 141 -12.90 -7.67 -7.11
N PRO A 142 -13.35 -6.86 -8.09
CA PRO A 142 -13.39 -5.41 -7.96
C PRO A 142 -14.28 -4.91 -6.81
N ILE A 143 -15.33 -5.65 -6.47
CA ILE A 143 -16.35 -5.26 -5.47
C ILE A 143 -15.91 -5.67 -4.07
N ILE A 144 -15.29 -6.85 -3.93
CA ILE A 144 -14.98 -7.48 -2.64
C ILE A 144 -13.82 -6.78 -1.91
N GLY A 145 -12.78 -6.39 -2.64
CA GLY A 145 -11.60 -5.77 -2.04
C GLY A 145 -10.82 -6.74 -1.13
N ARG A 146 -10.62 -6.37 0.14
CA ARG A 146 -9.90 -7.22 1.13
C ARG A 146 -10.89 -8.15 1.81
N ILE A 147 -10.68 -9.46 1.69
CA ILE A 147 -11.52 -10.50 2.29
C ILE A 147 -10.68 -11.53 3.04
N ARG A 148 -11.16 -11.96 4.21
CA ARG A 148 -10.64 -13.10 4.97
C ARG A 148 -11.56 -14.30 4.74
N ILE A 149 -10.99 -15.41 4.33
CA ILE A 149 -11.69 -16.68 4.13
C ILE A 149 -11.29 -17.61 5.26
N ILE A 150 -12.24 -18.05 6.08
CA ILE A 150 -12.01 -19.04 7.13
C ILE A 150 -12.19 -20.42 6.50
N THR A 151 -11.15 -21.25 6.57
CA THR A 151 -11.08 -22.54 5.88
C THR A 151 -11.19 -23.74 6.81
N GLY A 152 -11.31 -23.52 8.13
CA GLY A 152 -11.28 -24.60 9.12
C GLY A 152 -9.93 -24.82 9.78
N ARG A 153 -9.94 -25.65 10.84
CA ARG A 153 -9.35 -25.29 12.14
C ARG A 153 -7.89 -25.70 12.31
N GLY A 154 -7.12 -24.73 12.81
CA GLY A 154 -5.74 -24.92 13.24
C GLY A 154 -5.57 -25.18 14.75
N LYS A 155 -4.40 -25.70 15.10
CA LYS A 155 -3.79 -26.10 16.39
C LYS A 155 -4.57 -27.05 17.34
N ASN A 156 -5.90 -26.96 17.45
CA ASN A 156 -6.67 -27.75 18.44
C ASN A 156 -7.86 -28.52 17.82
N SER A 157 -7.68 -29.17 16.68
CA SER A 157 -8.71 -30.04 16.10
C SER A 157 -8.10 -31.35 15.62
N PRO A 158 -8.73 -32.50 15.91
CA PRO A 158 -8.17 -33.83 15.61
C PRO A 158 -8.14 -34.16 14.11
N ASP A 159 -9.00 -33.52 13.31
CA ASP A 159 -9.18 -33.84 11.88
C ASP A 159 -8.40 -32.93 10.92
N ARG A 160 -8.07 -33.47 9.73
CA ARG A 160 -7.34 -32.74 8.67
C ARG A 160 -8.21 -31.61 8.09
N PRO A 161 -7.64 -30.42 7.83
CA PRO A 161 -8.38 -29.31 7.22
C PRO A 161 -8.66 -29.61 5.73
N VAL A 162 -9.85 -30.15 5.43
CA VAL A 162 -10.23 -30.59 4.08
C VAL A 162 -10.31 -29.43 3.06
N LEU A 163 -10.80 -28.27 3.48
CA LEU A 163 -11.01 -27.13 2.57
C LEU A 163 -9.73 -26.33 2.28
N ARG A 164 -8.75 -26.35 3.18
CA ARG A 164 -7.58 -25.47 3.08
C ARG A 164 -6.69 -25.76 1.85
N PRO A 165 -6.33 -27.03 1.53
CA PRO A 165 -5.58 -27.33 0.32
C PRO A 165 -6.30 -26.84 -0.93
N MET A 166 -7.60 -27.12 -1.04
CA MET A 166 -8.44 -26.69 -2.17
C MET A 166 -8.46 -25.17 -2.32
N VAL A 167 -8.67 -24.43 -1.23
CA VAL A 167 -8.69 -22.96 -1.25
C VAL A 167 -7.33 -22.41 -1.66
N TYR A 168 -6.24 -23.01 -1.18
CA TYR A 168 -4.89 -22.57 -1.51
C TYR A 168 -4.54 -22.86 -2.98
N GLU A 169 -4.83 -24.05 -3.48
CA GLU A 169 -4.63 -24.45 -4.87
C GLU A 169 -5.43 -23.57 -5.84
N ARG A 170 -6.67 -23.22 -5.48
CA ARG A 170 -7.52 -22.37 -6.33
C ARG A 170 -7.03 -20.92 -6.35
N LEU A 171 -6.64 -20.37 -5.21
CA LEU A 171 -6.28 -18.95 -5.09
C LEU A 171 -4.86 -18.63 -5.56
N THR A 172 -3.91 -19.56 -5.42
CA THR A 172 -2.48 -19.30 -5.70
C THR A 172 -2.19 -18.86 -7.14
N PRO A 173 -2.68 -19.57 -8.18
CA PRO A 173 -2.44 -19.15 -9.58
C PRO A 173 -3.06 -17.79 -9.88
N ILE A 174 -4.24 -17.55 -9.31
CA ILE A 174 -5.08 -16.40 -9.60
C ILE A 174 -4.59 -15.16 -8.86
N ALA A 175 -4.02 -15.31 -7.66
CA ALA A 175 -3.55 -14.20 -6.88
C ALA A 175 -2.47 -13.38 -7.61
N LYS A 176 -1.59 -14.04 -8.37
CA LYS A 176 -0.58 -13.35 -9.19
C LYS A 176 -1.21 -12.60 -10.36
N ALA A 177 -2.17 -13.23 -11.05
CA ALA A 177 -2.87 -12.64 -12.20
C ALA A 177 -3.76 -11.45 -11.80
N LEU A 178 -4.44 -11.57 -10.67
CA LEU A 178 -5.39 -10.57 -10.16
C LEU A 178 -4.77 -9.61 -9.14
N ASP A 179 -3.45 -9.54 -9.03
CA ASP A 179 -2.76 -8.60 -8.13
C ASP A 179 -3.28 -8.65 -6.68
N TRP A 180 -3.47 -9.87 -6.18
CA TRP A 180 -3.78 -10.16 -4.80
C TRP A 180 -2.55 -10.70 -4.09
N GLN A 181 -2.40 -10.28 -2.84
CA GLN A 181 -1.47 -10.88 -1.90
C GLN A 181 -2.24 -11.87 -1.04
N ILE A 182 -1.79 -13.12 -1.04
CA ILE A 182 -2.29 -14.17 -0.15
C ILE A 182 -1.53 -14.05 1.18
N VAL A 183 -2.28 -13.94 2.28
CA VAL A 183 -1.76 -14.04 3.64
C VAL A 183 -2.40 -15.26 4.31
N ALA A 184 -1.67 -16.37 4.30
CA ALA A 184 -2.13 -17.63 4.88
C ALA A 184 -1.83 -17.71 6.38
N LYS A 185 -2.84 -18.07 7.17
CA LYS A 185 -2.76 -18.40 8.60
C LYS A 185 -3.31 -19.81 8.83
N LEU A 186 -3.14 -20.35 10.04
CA LEU A 186 -3.44 -21.77 10.30
C LEU A 186 -4.90 -22.18 9.97
N GLY A 187 -5.87 -21.28 10.16
CA GLY A 187 -7.28 -21.54 9.85
C GLY A 187 -7.97 -20.47 9.00
N SER A 188 -7.20 -19.60 8.35
CA SER A 188 -7.77 -18.62 7.43
C SER A 188 -6.78 -18.20 6.35
N ILE A 189 -7.30 -17.81 5.20
CA ILE A 189 -6.56 -17.26 4.09
C ILE A 189 -7.12 -15.86 3.82
N THR A 190 -6.29 -14.83 3.94
CA THR A 190 -6.70 -13.45 3.65
C THR A 190 -6.20 -13.05 2.28
N LEU A 191 -7.12 -12.57 1.44
CA LEU A 191 -6.85 -11.97 0.15
C LEU A 191 -6.77 -10.45 0.31
N ARG A 192 -5.61 -9.88 -0.04
CA ARG A 192 -5.37 -8.43 0.04
C ARG A 192 -5.08 -7.86 -1.35
N PRO A 193 -5.90 -6.91 -1.86
CA PRO A 193 -5.59 -6.24 -3.11
C PRO A 193 -4.33 -5.39 -2.99
N LEU A 194 -3.40 -5.56 -3.94
CA LEU A 194 -2.14 -4.82 -3.99
C LEU A 194 -2.28 -3.38 -4.51
N GLY A 195 -3.46 -3.04 -5.06
CA GLY A 195 -3.73 -1.77 -5.73
C GLY A 195 -3.40 -1.79 -7.22
N LYS A 196 -3.69 -0.70 -7.93
CA LYS A 196 -3.44 -0.61 -9.37
C LYS A 196 -1.94 -0.33 -9.63
N ARG A 197 -1.33 -1.07 -10.55
CA ARG A 197 0.04 -0.76 -11.01
C ARG A 197 0.03 0.61 -11.70
N PRO A 198 1.10 1.41 -11.56
CA PRO A 198 1.24 2.60 -12.39
C PRO A 198 1.24 2.18 -13.87
N THR A 199 0.60 2.97 -14.72
CA THR A 199 0.79 2.83 -16.17
C THR A 199 2.20 3.28 -16.54
N VAL A 200 2.69 2.86 -17.71
CA VAL A 200 4.04 3.25 -18.18
C VAL A 200 4.20 4.77 -18.17
N LYS A 201 3.17 5.52 -18.60
CA LYS A 201 3.15 6.99 -18.56
C LYS A 201 3.32 7.54 -17.14
N VAL A 202 2.53 7.03 -16.18
CA VAL A 202 2.62 7.48 -14.77
C VAL A 202 3.95 7.10 -14.15
N TRP A 203 4.45 5.91 -14.44
CA TRP A 203 5.76 5.46 -13.99
C TRP A 203 6.87 6.37 -14.52
N LEU A 204 6.86 6.67 -15.82
CA LEU A 204 7.88 7.50 -16.47
C LEU A 204 7.88 8.93 -15.94
N VAL A 205 6.71 9.54 -15.75
CA VAL A 205 6.61 10.87 -15.13
C VAL A 205 7.18 10.87 -13.71
N ARG A 206 6.83 9.87 -12.89
CA ARG A 206 7.38 9.73 -11.54
C ARG A 206 8.90 9.53 -11.56
N PHE A 207 9.38 8.68 -12.47
CA PHE A 207 10.80 8.37 -12.59
C PHE A 207 11.60 9.61 -13.00
N LEU A 208 11.20 10.31 -14.07
CA LEU A 208 11.90 11.50 -14.55
C LEU A 208 11.94 12.63 -13.51
N PHE A 209 10.84 12.82 -12.76
CA PHE A 209 10.78 13.83 -11.72
C PHE A 209 11.72 13.53 -10.53
N LEU A 210 11.91 12.25 -10.20
CA LEU A 210 12.62 11.83 -8.99
C LEU A 210 14.08 11.44 -9.25
N VAL A 211 14.43 10.99 -10.46
CA VAL A 211 15.74 10.37 -10.73
C VAL A 211 16.89 11.34 -10.53
N GLY A 212 16.75 12.61 -10.95
CA GLY A 212 17.78 13.62 -10.77
C GLY A 212 18.09 13.88 -9.30
N PRO A 213 17.10 14.35 -8.51
CA PRO A 213 17.30 14.63 -7.08
C PRO A 213 17.85 13.45 -6.29
N PHE A 214 17.29 12.24 -6.47
CA PHE A 214 17.76 11.06 -5.73
C PHE A 214 19.16 10.60 -6.14
N SER A 215 19.47 10.63 -7.44
CA SER A 215 20.81 10.24 -7.92
C SER A 215 21.87 11.21 -7.46
N ILE A 216 21.60 12.52 -7.50
CA ILE A 216 22.56 13.54 -7.04
C ILE A 216 22.76 13.45 -5.53
N ALA A 217 21.68 13.39 -4.75
CA ALA A 217 21.77 13.32 -3.29
C ALA A 217 22.58 12.09 -2.86
N LEU A 218 22.26 10.90 -3.40
CA LEU A 218 22.98 9.68 -3.04
C LEU A 218 24.42 9.68 -3.59
N ALA A 219 24.67 10.22 -4.78
CA ALA A 219 26.03 10.36 -5.30
C ALA A 219 26.91 11.15 -4.33
N LEU A 220 26.44 12.32 -3.87
CA LEU A 220 27.17 13.16 -2.93
C LEU A 220 27.32 12.48 -1.56
N SER A 221 26.26 11.85 -1.04
CA SER A 221 26.32 11.18 0.26
C SER A 221 27.28 9.98 0.27
N PHE A 222 27.29 9.17 -0.79
CA PHE A 222 28.20 8.03 -0.89
C PHE A 222 29.63 8.45 -1.27
N GLU A 223 29.80 9.54 -2.01
CA GLU A 223 31.10 10.17 -2.26
C GLU A 223 31.78 10.59 -0.95
N GLU A 224 31.03 11.24 -0.05
CA GLU A 224 31.52 11.61 1.28
C GLU A 224 31.78 10.39 2.16
N LEU A 225 30.88 9.41 2.15
CA LEU A 225 31.02 8.19 2.95
C LEU A 225 32.24 7.35 2.55
N ALA A 226 32.58 7.32 1.26
CA ALA A 226 33.71 6.56 0.74
C ALA A 226 35.08 7.18 1.09
N GLY A 227 35.11 8.46 1.46
CA GLY A 227 36.34 9.19 1.79
C GLY A 227 37.29 9.37 0.60
N SER A 228 38.49 9.90 0.87
CA SER A 228 39.46 10.28 -0.17
C SER A 228 39.97 9.11 -1.02
N GLY A 229 39.99 7.90 -0.47
CA GLY A 229 40.52 6.71 -1.14
C GLY A 229 39.60 6.09 -2.20
N ALA A 230 38.30 6.38 -2.17
CA ALA A 230 37.32 5.76 -3.08
C ALA A 230 36.19 6.74 -3.50
N ARG A 231 36.52 8.04 -3.56
CA ARG A 231 35.56 9.13 -3.78
C ARG A 231 34.75 8.97 -5.07
N GLU A 232 35.43 8.65 -6.17
CA GLU A 232 34.79 8.45 -7.48
C GLU A 232 33.89 7.21 -7.50
N GLN A 233 34.34 6.10 -6.90
CA GLN A 233 33.55 4.87 -6.77
C GLN A 233 32.31 5.09 -5.90
N GLY A 234 32.44 5.83 -4.80
CA GLY A 234 31.33 6.24 -3.93
C GLY A 234 30.29 7.07 -4.69
N ARG A 235 30.74 8.05 -5.47
CA ARG A 235 29.86 8.89 -6.32
C ARG A 235 29.09 8.05 -7.34
N ILE A 236 29.78 7.18 -8.09
CA ILE A 236 29.16 6.33 -9.11
C ILE A 236 28.15 5.37 -8.48
N PHE A 237 28.53 4.73 -7.36
CA PHE A 237 27.65 3.84 -6.62
C PHE A 237 26.39 4.57 -6.13
N GLY A 238 26.55 5.75 -5.53
CA GLY A 238 25.43 6.56 -5.05
C GLY A 238 24.48 6.97 -6.16
N ALA A 239 25.00 7.41 -7.31
CA ALA A 239 24.19 7.73 -8.48
C ALA A 239 23.40 6.51 -8.97
N ALA A 240 24.05 5.34 -9.10
CA ALA A 240 23.38 4.11 -9.52
C ALA A 240 22.31 3.65 -8.51
N ALA A 241 22.59 3.75 -7.21
CA ALA A 241 21.62 3.47 -6.15
C ALA A 241 20.40 4.40 -6.24
N GLY A 242 20.60 5.68 -6.56
CA GLY A 242 19.51 6.64 -6.78
C GLY A 242 18.62 6.30 -7.97
N VAL A 243 19.19 5.84 -9.07
CA VAL A 243 18.43 5.32 -10.21
C VAL A 243 17.56 4.12 -9.79
N VAL A 244 18.15 3.15 -9.09
CA VAL A 244 17.44 1.94 -8.64
C VAL A 244 16.30 2.29 -7.67
N LEU A 245 16.60 3.09 -6.63
CA LEU A 245 15.60 3.52 -5.64
C LEU A 245 14.45 4.27 -6.30
N THR A 246 14.77 5.16 -7.25
CA THR A 246 13.76 5.89 -8.03
C THR A 246 12.87 4.93 -8.81
N GLY A 247 13.44 3.91 -9.46
CA GLY A 247 12.68 2.87 -10.15
C GLY A 247 11.70 2.13 -9.24
N LEU A 248 12.12 1.81 -8.01
CA LEU A 248 11.26 1.19 -6.99
C LEU A 248 10.13 2.11 -6.54
N LEU A 249 10.44 3.39 -6.27
CA LEU A 249 9.45 4.40 -5.86
C LEU A 249 8.44 4.70 -6.97
N ALA A 250 8.90 4.85 -8.21
CA ALA A 250 8.03 5.06 -9.37
C ALA A 250 7.05 3.89 -9.58
N SER A 251 7.47 2.68 -9.22
CA SER A 251 6.68 1.45 -9.28
C SER A 251 5.60 1.33 -8.20
N TYR A 252 5.51 2.29 -7.27
CA TYR A 252 4.54 2.24 -6.18
C TYR A 252 3.10 2.17 -6.69
N ARG A 253 2.35 1.19 -6.17
CA ARG A 253 0.99 0.87 -6.59
C ARG A 253 -0.01 1.79 -5.90
N ASN A 254 -0.98 2.32 -6.65
CA ASN A 254 -2.05 3.11 -6.06
C ASN A 254 -3.02 2.19 -5.32
N ARG A 255 -2.97 2.24 -3.99
CA ARG A 255 -3.92 1.60 -3.07
C ARG A 255 -5.01 2.63 -2.77
N VAL A 256 -6.06 2.65 -3.60
CA VAL A 256 -7.26 3.44 -3.30
C VAL A 256 -8.08 2.65 -2.30
#